data_AF-A0A953MJE3-F1
#
_entry.id   AF-A0A953MJE3-F1
#
_cell.length_a   1.000
_cell.length_b   1.000
_cell.length_c   1.000
_cell.angle_alpha   90.00
_cell.angle_beta   90.00
_cell.angle_gamma   90.00
#
_symmetry.space_group_name_H-M   'P 1'
#
loop_
_entity.id
_entity.type
_entity.pdbx_description
1 polymer ?
#
loop_
_entity_poly.entity_id
_entity_poly.type
_entity_poly.pdbx_seq_one_letter_code
_entity_poly.pdbx_strand_id
1 'polypeptide(L)'
;MAHLKKRGNIIWIKYYDTIERKYKEFSTKCRATVQGWNEARKLLKEFEKRDEFNIKYKEMTTSRLFSEGFNEFLEIKEFKEKTALIYRRVYKLFVDAVGDKPIKEYNEWDYKKFKKFLNEFEYTRANKTKSKQTEEYIVRNLSNNSKGIYTTHLKAIFSFFVKRKYISENFIVPIKKKIKKPEIIEKDDLEIILDHLAKSGNKMQYYLIKFLLLTGFRKSTALDLKWKNIDFRNKVIIANNVKKEREFLFPLTTEVENLLREIQTVSKNLHDVFTFSKDGIKFYWRLQDKLLAEKKLSKRYTLHQLRKTFITRMLEEGISIHNVKALADHRSITTTLNYYTALNINKLREELENVKIFDSPAS
;
A
#
# COMPACT_ATOMS: atom_id res chain seq x y z
N MET A 1 -25.29 33.19 2.08
CA MET A 1 -24.58 33.41 0.80
C MET A 1 -23.11 33.68 1.05
N ALA A 2 -22.25 33.08 0.24
CA ALA A 2 -20.81 33.29 0.29
C ALA A 2 -20.45 34.62 -0.41
N HIS A 3 -19.35 35.25 -0.01
CA HIS A 3 -18.87 36.47 -0.67
C HIS A 3 -17.35 36.58 -0.57
N LEU A 4 -16.76 37.38 -1.46
CA LEU A 4 -15.32 37.67 -1.45
C LEU A 4 -14.99 38.80 -0.48
N LYS A 5 -13.89 38.67 0.24
CA LYS A 5 -13.34 39.70 1.13
C LYS A 5 -11.84 39.82 0.93
N LYS A 6 -11.31 41.05 0.86
CA LYS A 6 -9.87 41.31 0.85
C LYS A 6 -9.33 41.32 2.27
N ARG A 7 -8.21 40.63 2.51
CA ARG A 7 -7.46 40.69 3.77
C ARG A 7 -5.96 40.75 3.44
N GLY A 8 -5.35 41.91 3.68
CA GLY A 8 -4.00 42.20 3.18
C GLY A 8 -3.96 42.19 1.65
N ASN A 9 -3.00 41.48 1.08
CA ASN A 9 -2.85 41.34 -0.38
C ASN A 9 -3.55 40.09 -0.95
N ILE A 10 -4.37 39.38 -0.18
CA ILE A 10 -5.01 38.12 -0.59
C ILE A 10 -6.53 38.23 -0.52
N ILE A 11 -7.20 37.58 -1.46
CA ILE A 11 -8.66 37.48 -1.53
C ILE A 11 -9.12 36.21 -0.80
N TRP A 12 -10.18 36.32 -0.01
CA TRP A 12 -10.77 35.25 0.79
C TRP A 12 -12.23 35.05 0.42
N ILE A 13 -12.72 33.82 0.52
CA ILE A 13 -14.14 33.51 0.47
C ILE A 13 -14.63 33.39 1.91
N LYS A 14 -15.62 34.20 2.28
CA LYS A 14 -16.33 34.10 3.56
C LYS A 14 -17.73 33.58 3.31
N TYR A 15 -18.15 32.59 4.11
CA TYR A 15 -19.47 31.99 3.99
C TYR A 15 -20.01 31.61 5.37
N TYR A 16 -21.34 31.45 5.46
CA TYR A 16 -21.97 30.95 6.66
C TYR A 16 -22.08 29.44 6.56
N ASP A 17 -21.36 28.73 7.42
CA ASP A 17 -21.41 27.28 7.48
C ASP A 17 -22.67 26.85 8.24
N THR A 18 -23.69 26.39 7.50
CA THR A 18 -24.97 25.94 8.07
C THR A 18 -24.85 24.62 8.84
N ILE A 19 -23.71 23.92 8.72
CA ILE A 19 -23.39 22.66 9.42
C ILE A 19 -22.90 22.95 10.84
N GLU A 20 -22.04 23.96 11.02
CA GLU A 20 -21.48 24.37 12.30
C GLU A 20 -22.14 25.62 12.90
N ARG A 21 -23.13 26.21 12.20
CA ARG A 21 -23.86 27.43 12.60
C ARG A 21 -22.93 28.60 12.92
N LYS A 22 -21.87 28.77 12.12
CA LYS A 22 -20.92 29.87 12.27
C LYS A 22 -20.35 30.32 10.93
N TYR A 23 -19.84 31.54 10.89
CA TYR A 23 -19.11 32.02 9.72
C TYR A 23 -17.73 31.35 9.63
N LYS A 24 -17.38 30.90 8.43
CA LYS A 24 -16.05 30.40 8.09
C LYS A 24 -15.48 31.18 6.92
N GLU A 25 -14.16 31.17 6.83
CA GLU A 25 -13.42 31.79 5.74
C GLU A 25 -12.24 30.92 5.32
N PHE A 26 -11.93 30.93 4.03
CA PHE A 26 -10.69 30.34 3.52
C PHE A 26 -10.10 31.22 2.41
N SER A 27 -8.77 31.16 2.30
CA SER A 27 -8.01 31.93 1.31
C SER A 27 -8.17 31.32 -0.07
N THR A 28 -8.42 32.15 -1.09
CA THR A 28 -8.38 31.70 -2.50
C THR A 28 -6.95 31.59 -3.03
N LYS A 29 -5.96 32.08 -2.25
CA LYS A 29 -4.55 32.29 -2.66
C LYS A 29 -4.37 33.30 -3.82
N CYS A 30 -5.44 33.91 -4.33
CA CYS A 30 -5.37 34.94 -5.36
C CYS A 30 -4.91 36.27 -4.74
N ARG A 31 -3.98 36.96 -5.41
CA ARG A 31 -3.56 38.31 -5.02
C ARG A 31 -4.66 39.34 -5.34
N ALA A 32 -4.71 40.44 -4.60
CA ALA A 32 -5.70 41.51 -4.79
C ALA A 32 -5.40 42.40 -6.01
N THR A 33 -5.11 41.79 -7.16
CA THR A 33 -4.93 42.42 -8.48
C THR A 33 -6.20 42.23 -9.33
N VAL A 34 -6.34 42.98 -10.43
CA VAL A 34 -7.50 42.87 -11.35
C VAL A 34 -7.70 41.42 -11.83
N GLN A 35 -6.62 40.74 -12.23
CA GLN A 35 -6.67 39.34 -12.66
C GLN A 35 -7.02 38.39 -11.50
N GLY A 36 -6.47 38.62 -10.31
CA GLY A 36 -6.75 37.81 -9.13
C GLY A 36 -8.21 37.92 -8.64
N TRP A 37 -8.84 39.09 -8.78
CA TRP A 37 -10.28 39.24 -8.50
C TRP A 37 -11.17 38.47 -9.47
N ASN A 38 -10.79 38.40 -10.75
CA ASN A 38 -11.53 37.63 -11.75
C ASN A 38 -11.43 36.12 -11.49
N GLU A 39 -10.26 35.63 -11.10
CA GLU A 39 -10.05 34.24 -10.73
C GLU A 39 -10.78 33.88 -9.42
N ALA A 40 -10.72 34.74 -8.41
CA ALA A 40 -11.45 34.56 -7.15
C ALA A 40 -12.98 34.52 -7.36
N ARG A 41 -13.54 35.30 -8.30
CA ARG A 41 -14.97 35.25 -8.65
C ARG A 41 -15.37 33.93 -9.29
N LYS A 42 -14.49 33.30 -10.09
CA LYS A 42 -14.75 31.96 -10.64
C LYS A 42 -14.80 30.92 -9.51
N LEU A 43 -13.83 30.97 -8.59
CA LEU A 43 -13.78 30.10 -7.41
C LEU A 43 -15.00 30.28 -6.49
N LEU A 44 -15.50 31.51 -6.32
CA LEU A 44 -16.73 31.76 -5.56
C LEU A 44 -17.94 31.09 -6.23
N LYS A 45 -18.10 31.24 -7.56
CA LYS A 45 -19.21 30.59 -8.30
C LYS A 45 -19.14 29.06 -8.22
N GLU A 46 -17.94 28.46 -8.29
CA GLU A 46 -17.77 27.02 -8.10
C GLU A 46 -18.10 26.57 -6.67
N PHE A 47 -17.73 27.38 -5.68
CA PHE A 47 -18.06 27.15 -4.28
C PHE A 47 -19.57 27.21 -4.04
N GLU A 48 -20.25 28.25 -4.54
CA GLU A 48 -21.70 28.42 -4.41
C GLU A 48 -22.47 27.29 -5.07
N LYS A 49 -22.06 26.83 -6.26
CA LYS A 49 -22.65 25.64 -6.90
C LYS A 49 -22.53 24.37 -6.04
N ARG A 50 -21.39 24.18 -5.36
CA ARG A 50 -21.18 23.03 -4.44
C ARG A 50 -21.97 23.17 -3.14
N ASP A 51 -22.16 24.39 -2.66
CA ASP A 51 -22.86 24.66 -1.39
C ASP A 51 -24.39 24.60 -1.56
N GLU A 52 -24.93 25.15 -2.65
CA GLU A 52 -26.34 24.97 -3.05
C GLU A 52 -26.67 23.49 -3.25
N PHE A 53 -25.74 22.71 -3.83
CA PHE A 53 -25.86 21.26 -3.91
C PHE A 53 -25.90 20.63 -2.51
N ASN A 54 -25.05 21.01 -1.56
CA ASN A 54 -25.13 20.45 -0.20
C ASN A 54 -26.43 20.84 0.55
N ILE A 55 -26.99 22.03 0.30
CA ILE A 55 -28.23 22.52 0.93
C ILE A 55 -29.46 21.79 0.38
N LYS A 56 -29.60 21.67 -0.95
CA LYS A 56 -30.69 20.92 -1.61
C LYS A 56 -30.72 19.44 -1.19
N TYR A 57 -29.55 18.86 -0.89
CA TYR A 57 -29.41 17.48 -0.45
C TYR A 57 -29.75 17.24 1.04
N LYS A 58 -29.74 18.29 1.88
CA LYS A 58 -30.15 18.22 3.29
C LYS A 58 -31.68 18.21 3.47
N GLU A 59 -32.44 18.60 2.45
CA GLU A 59 -33.89 18.42 2.46
C GLU A 59 -34.30 16.99 2.05
N MET A 60 -33.40 16.24 1.40
CA MET A 60 -33.61 14.85 0.93
C MET A 60 -33.23 13.75 1.95
N THR A 61 -32.80 14.10 3.17
CA THR A 61 -32.07 13.20 4.09
C THR A 61 -32.85 12.01 4.69
N THR A 62 -34.11 11.78 4.34
CA THR A 62 -34.87 10.63 4.90
C THR A 62 -34.89 9.39 4.02
N SER A 63 -34.50 9.42 2.73
CA SER A 63 -34.69 8.27 1.82
C SER A 63 -33.45 7.77 1.06
N ARG A 64 -32.28 8.41 1.20
CA ARG A 64 -31.11 8.09 0.36
C ARG A 64 -30.58 6.68 0.59
N LEU A 65 -30.45 5.89 -0.48
CA LEU A 65 -29.98 4.50 -0.45
C LEU A 65 -28.45 4.41 -0.30
N PHE A 66 -27.96 3.25 0.16
CA PHE A 66 -26.53 2.99 0.29
C PHE A 66 -25.82 3.04 -1.05
N SER A 67 -26.44 2.52 -2.11
CA SER A 67 -25.96 2.61 -3.49
C SER A 67 -25.68 4.05 -3.92
N GLU A 68 -26.62 4.96 -3.68
CA GLU A 68 -26.50 6.38 -4.04
C GLU A 68 -25.40 7.10 -3.25
N GLY A 69 -25.29 6.80 -1.95
CA GLY A 69 -24.21 7.35 -1.12
C GLY A 69 -22.84 6.77 -1.50
N PHE A 70 -22.78 5.50 -1.88
CA PHE A 70 -21.56 4.84 -2.29
C PHE A 70 -21.02 5.37 -3.63
N ASN A 71 -21.90 5.63 -4.60
CA ASN A 71 -21.51 6.27 -5.87
C ASN A 71 -20.92 7.66 -5.62
N GLU A 72 -21.59 8.47 -4.78
CA GLU A 72 -21.06 9.77 -4.36
C GLU A 72 -19.68 9.66 -3.71
N PHE A 73 -19.49 8.66 -2.84
CA PHE A 73 -18.20 8.39 -2.20
C PHE A 73 -17.09 8.10 -3.22
N LEU A 74 -17.37 7.32 -4.26
CA LEU A 74 -16.38 7.01 -5.30
C LEU A 74 -16.05 8.24 -6.15
N GLU A 75 -17.06 9.01 -6.55
CA GLU A 75 -16.90 10.22 -7.37
C GLU A 75 -16.04 11.27 -6.65
N ILE A 76 -16.32 11.53 -5.38
CA ILE A 76 -15.59 12.57 -4.63
C ILE A 76 -14.16 12.16 -4.30
N LYS A 77 -13.92 10.86 -4.10
CA LYS A 77 -12.62 10.37 -3.64
C LYS A 77 -11.63 10.08 -4.76
N GLU A 78 -12.11 9.97 -6.01
CA GLU A 78 -11.28 9.80 -7.21
C GLU A 78 -10.16 8.76 -7.03
N PHE A 79 -10.53 7.59 -6.50
CA PHE A 79 -9.54 6.55 -6.22
C PHE A 79 -8.91 6.00 -7.51
N LYS A 80 -7.63 5.60 -7.43
CA LYS A 80 -7.01 4.76 -8.47
C LYS A 80 -7.85 3.49 -8.69
N GLU A 81 -7.94 3.02 -9.94
CA GLU A 81 -8.83 1.93 -10.33
C GLU A 81 -8.73 0.68 -9.44
N LYS A 82 -7.51 0.24 -9.10
CA LYS A 82 -7.32 -0.91 -8.21
C LYS A 82 -7.93 -0.73 -6.81
N THR A 83 -7.91 0.49 -6.29
CA THR A 83 -8.52 0.83 -5.00
C THR A 83 -10.03 0.93 -5.13
N ALA A 84 -10.53 1.55 -6.20
CA ALA A 84 -11.96 1.60 -6.50
C ALA A 84 -12.58 0.20 -6.61
N LEU A 85 -11.90 -0.75 -7.27
CA LEU A 85 -12.33 -2.14 -7.37
C LEU A 85 -12.50 -2.83 -6.01
N ILE A 86 -11.64 -2.53 -5.02
CA ILE A 86 -11.79 -3.07 -3.66
C ILE A 86 -13.04 -2.49 -3.00
N TYR A 87 -13.25 -1.18 -3.11
CA TYR A 87 -14.46 -0.54 -2.58
C TYR A 87 -15.73 -1.08 -3.22
N ARG A 88 -15.76 -1.25 -4.54
CA ARG A 88 -16.91 -1.84 -5.26
C ARG A 88 -17.20 -3.26 -4.80
N ARG A 89 -16.14 -4.06 -4.56
CA ARG A 89 -16.29 -5.41 -4.00
C ARG A 89 -16.87 -5.37 -2.59
N VAL A 90 -16.42 -4.45 -1.74
CA VAL A 90 -16.93 -4.29 -0.38
C VAL A 90 -18.39 -3.84 -0.37
N TYR A 91 -18.74 -2.89 -1.23
CA TYR A 91 -20.13 -2.47 -1.47
C TYR A 91 -20.99 -3.68 -1.81
N LYS A 92 -20.60 -4.45 -2.82
CA LYS A 92 -21.36 -5.63 -3.26
C LYS A 92 -21.54 -6.65 -2.12
N LEU A 93 -20.46 -7.03 -1.44
CA LEU A 93 -20.52 -7.98 -0.33
C LEU A 93 -21.41 -7.50 0.82
N PHE A 94 -21.44 -6.18 1.08
CA PHE A 94 -22.27 -5.61 2.12
C PHE A 94 -23.75 -5.64 1.71
N VAL A 95 -24.07 -5.18 0.50
CA VAL A 95 -25.44 -5.23 -0.05
C VAL A 95 -25.96 -6.67 -0.14
N ASP A 96 -25.14 -7.62 -0.59
CA ASP A 96 -25.51 -9.05 -0.65
C ASP A 96 -25.86 -9.60 0.75
N ALA A 97 -25.22 -9.08 1.81
CA ALA A 97 -25.45 -9.54 3.19
C ALA A 97 -26.68 -8.92 3.86
N VAL A 98 -26.90 -7.62 3.67
CA VAL A 98 -27.88 -6.83 4.46
C VAL A 98 -28.91 -6.07 3.62
N GLY A 99 -28.80 -6.14 2.29
CA GLY A 99 -29.64 -5.39 1.36
C GLY A 99 -29.17 -3.95 1.14
N ASP A 100 -29.62 -3.37 0.03
CA ASP A 100 -29.54 -1.92 -0.21
C ASP A 100 -30.77 -1.27 0.42
N LYS A 101 -30.56 -0.39 1.40
CA LYS A 101 -31.61 0.29 2.14
C LYS A 101 -31.19 1.72 2.45
N PRO A 102 -32.10 2.58 2.95
CA PRO A 102 -31.75 3.94 3.31
C PRO A 102 -30.57 3.98 4.29
N ILE A 103 -29.59 4.86 4.04
CA ILE A 103 -28.32 4.93 4.80
C ILE A 103 -28.58 5.08 6.31
N LYS A 104 -29.63 5.83 6.67
CA LYS A 104 -30.06 6.07 8.06
C LYS A 104 -30.53 4.82 8.82
N GLU A 105 -30.90 3.76 8.10
CA GLU A 105 -31.45 2.53 8.69
C GLU A 105 -30.39 1.48 9.01
N TYR A 106 -29.14 1.68 8.56
CA TYR A 106 -28.07 0.77 8.92
C TYR A 106 -27.64 0.97 10.36
N ASN A 107 -27.44 -0.14 11.07
CA ASN A 107 -27.04 -0.15 12.47
C ASN A 107 -26.06 -1.29 12.79
N GLU A 108 -25.71 -1.45 14.07
CA GLU A 108 -24.79 -2.50 14.53
C GLU A 108 -25.23 -3.92 14.17
N TRP A 109 -26.53 -4.19 14.09
CA TRP A 109 -27.06 -5.50 13.75
C TRP A 109 -26.77 -5.87 12.29
N ASP A 110 -26.89 -4.91 11.37
CA ASP A 110 -26.45 -5.10 9.98
C ASP A 110 -24.96 -5.40 9.91
N TYR A 111 -24.15 -4.71 10.71
CA TYR A 111 -22.73 -5.00 10.77
C TYR A 111 -22.43 -6.41 11.34
N LYS A 112 -23.19 -6.86 12.34
CA LYS A 112 -23.11 -8.24 12.86
C LYS A 112 -23.49 -9.25 11.77
N LYS A 113 -24.56 -9.02 11.01
CA LYS A 113 -24.99 -9.86 9.89
C LYS A 113 -23.92 -9.90 8.79
N PHE A 114 -23.33 -8.76 8.43
CA PHE A 114 -22.22 -8.72 7.48
C PHE A 114 -20.99 -9.49 7.96
N LYS A 115 -20.60 -9.40 9.24
CA LYS A 115 -19.50 -10.20 9.78
C LYS A 115 -19.78 -11.70 9.71
N LYS A 116 -21.00 -12.12 10.01
CA LYS A 116 -21.45 -13.52 9.88
C LYS A 116 -21.38 -13.96 8.42
N PHE A 117 -21.93 -13.15 7.52
CA PHE A 117 -21.83 -13.37 6.08
C PHE A 117 -20.38 -13.54 5.62
N LEU A 118 -19.44 -12.67 6.01
CA LEU A 118 -18.02 -12.82 5.65
C LEU A 118 -17.38 -14.11 6.19
N ASN A 119 -17.90 -14.69 7.29
CA ASN A 119 -17.43 -15.95 7.82
C ASN A 119 -17.92 -17.14 7.00
N GLU A 120 -19.16 -17.09 6.53
CA GLU A 120 -19.83 -18.15 5.76
C GLU A 120 -19.67 -17.96 4.24
N PHE A 121 -19.14 -16.83 3.81
CA PHE A 121 -19.05 -16.46 2.41
C PHE A 121 -18.17 -17.42 1.63
N GLU A 122 -18.80 -18.07 0.66
CA GLU A 122 -18.14 -18.89 -0.35
C GLU A 122 -18.08 -18.10 -1.66
N TYR A 123 -16.95 -18.19 -2.37
CA TYR A 123 -16.90 -17.68 -3.73
C TYR A 123 -16.10 -18.60 -4.63
N THR A 124 -16.58 -18.72 -5.86
CA THR A 124 -15.89 -19.47 -6.89
C THR A 124 -14.67 -18.68 -7.36
N ARG A 125 -13.51 -19.34 -7.34
CA ARG A 125 -12.26 -18.79 -7.87
C ARG A 125 -11.86 -19.60 -9.08
N ALA A 126 -11.84 -18.94 -10.23
CA ALA A 126 -11.24 -19.49 -11.43
C ALA A 126 -9.71 -19.54 -11.27
N ASN A 127 -9.13 -20.75 -11.31
CA ASN A 127 -7.71 -20.91 -11.58
C ASN A 127 -7.54 -21.17 -13.07
N LYS A 128 -6.78 -20.32 -13.77
CA LYS A 128 -6.29 -20.67 -15.10
C LYS A 128 -5.16 -21.67 -14.94
N THR A 129 -5.44 -22.95 -15.17
CA THR A 129 -4.41 -23.97 -15.37
C THR A 129 -3.86 -23.88 -16.80
N LYS A 130 -2.68 -24.49 -17.03
CA LYS A 130 -1.92 -24.41 -18.29
C LYS A 130 -2.69 -24.92 -19.54
N SER A 131 -3.81 -25.64 -19.36
CA SER A 131 -4.57 -26.32 -20.42
C SER A 131 -5.75 -25.52 -21.02
N LYS A 132 -5.91 -24.22 -20.73
CA LYS A 132 -7.11 -23.41 -21.07
C LYS A 132 -8.43 -23.89 -20.44
N GLN A 133 -8.44 -25.00 -19.69
CA GLN A 133 -9.58 -25.35 -18.84
C GLN A 133 -9.59 -24.43 -17.61
N THR A 134 -10.75 -23.85 -17.32
CA THR A 134 -10.95 -23.07 -16.10
C THR A 134 -11.47 -24.02 -15.05
N GLU A 135 -10.61 -24.47 -14.15
CA GLU A 135 -11.08 -25.16 -12.95
C GLU A 135 -11.61 -24.11 -11.97
N GLU A 136 -12.92 -24.15 -11.78
CA GLU A 136 -13.62 -23.38 -10.78
C GLU A 136 -13.62 -24.16 -9.46
N TYR A 137 -12.99 -23.60 -8.43
CA TYR A 137 -13.07 -24.16 -7.08
C TYR A 137 -13.74 -23.15 -6.15
N ILE A 138 -14.55 -23.68 -5.23
CA ILE A 138 -15.22 -22.90 -4.20
C ILE A 138 -14.20 -22.57 -3.11
N VAL A 139 -13.85 -21.30 -2.96
CA VAL A 139 -13.12 -20.81 -1.80
C VAL A 139 -14.13 -20.62 -0.68
N ARG A 140 -14.11 -21.53 0.29
CA ARG A 140 -14.87 -21.42 1.52
C ARG A 140 -14.12 -20.54 2.52
N ASN A 141 -14.85 -19.65 3.19
CA ASN A 141 -14.37 -18.81 4.29
C ASN A 141 -13.27 -17.81 3.90
N LEU A 142 -13.60 -16.52 3.93
CA LEU A 142 -12.60 -15.47 3.72
C LEU A 142 -11.49 -15.53 4.78
N SER A 143 -10.24 -15.33 4.35
CA SER A 143 -9.12 -15.20 5.29
C SER A 143 -9.35 -14.02 6.26
N ASN A 144 -8.85 -14.14 7.50
CA ASN A 144 -8.94 -13.04 8.48
C ASN A 144 -8.31 -11.73 7.97
N ASN A 145 -7.27 -11.81 7.12
CA ASN A 145 -6.70 -10.63 6.50
C ASN A 145 -7.68 -9.99 5.50
N SER A 146 -8.35 -10.79 4.67
CA SER A 146 -9.38 -10.30 3.74
C SER A 146 -10.55 -9.66 4.50
N LYS A 147 -11.04 -10.31 5.56
CA LYS A 147 -12.07 -9.78 6.45
C LYS A 147 -11.67 -8.43 7.06
N GLY A 148 -10.43 -8.32 7.55
CA GLY A 148 -9.89 -7.06 8.05
C GLY A 148 -9.77 -5.97 6.98
N ILE A 149 -9.38 -6.32 5.75
CA ILE A 149 -9.36 -5.38 4.62
C ILE A 149 -10.76 -4.86 4.32
N TYR A 150 -11.74 -5.74 4.16
CA TYR A 150 -13.11 -5.35 3.77
C TYR A 150 -13.78 -4.49 4.84
N THR A 151 -13.67 -4.89 6.11
CA THR A 151 -14.23 -4.09 7.22
C THR A 151 -13.54 -2.74 7.40
N THR A 152 -12.24 -2.62 7.06
CA THR A 152 -11.55 -1.31 7.03
C THR A 152 -12.09 -0.39 5.94
N HIS A 153 -12.35 -0.93 4.74
CA HIS A 153 -12.91 -0.14 3.63
C HIS A 153 -14.38 0.23 3.91
N LEU A 154 -15.16 -0.69 4.48
CA LEU A 154 -16.52 -0.41 4.92
C LEU A 154 -16.55 0.72 5.96
N LYS A 155 -15.63 0.69 6.94
CA LYS A 155 -15.48 1.79 7.90
C LYS A 155 -15.22 3.13 7.19
N ALA A 156 -14.41 3.15 6.15
CA ALA A 156 -14.13 4.38 5.40
C ALA A 156 -15.37 4.93 4.69
N ILE A 157 -16.21 4.05 4.10
CA ILE A 157 -17.50 4.42 3.49
C ILE A 157 -18.43 5.03 4.56
N PHE A 158 -18.64 4.34 5.68
CA PHE A 158 -19.51 4.84 6.76
C PHE A 158 -18.96 6.10 7.44
N SER A 159 -17.64 6.26 7.53
CA SER A 159 -17.04 7.51 8.01
C SER A 159 -17.34 8.68 7.08
N PHE A 160 -17.41 8.43 5.78
CA PHE A 160 -17.83 9.43 4.81
C PHE A 160 -19.31 9.79 4.99
N PHE A 161 -20.19 8.82 5.25
CA PHE A 161 -21.61 9.09 5.53
C PHE A 161 -21.82 9.91 6.80
N VAL A 162 -21.05 9.67 7.86
CA VAL A 162 -21.04 10.55 9.05
C VAL A 162 -20.61 11.97 8.66
N LYS A 163 -19.53 12.11 7.88
CA LYS A 163 -19.05 13.42 7.42
C LYS A 163 -20.10 14.16 6.58
N ARG A 164 -20.91 13.42 5.81
CA ARG A 164 -22.04 13.93 5.03
C ARG A 164 -23.32 14.11 5.84
N LYS A 165 -23.32 13.75 7.13
CA LYS A 165 -24.47 13.78 8.03
C LYS A 165 -25.64 12.91 7.59
N TYR A 166 -25.38 11.83 6.85
CA TYR A 166 -26.41 10.82 6.51
C TYR A 166 -26.74 9.92 7.71
N ILE A 167 -25.77 9.77 8.62
CA ILE A 167 -25.89 9.09 9.92
C ILE A 167 -25.11 9.90 10.96
N SER A 168 -25.47 9.73 12.23
CA SER A 168 -24.84 10.43 13.36
C SER A 168 -23.47 9.86 13.72
N GLU A 169 -23.29 8.55 13.60
CA GLU A 169 -22.09 7.85 14.07
C GLU A 169 -21.71 6.67 13.17
N ASN A 170 -20.46 6.22 13.30
CA ASN A 170 -19.94 5.08 12.54
C ASN A 170 -19.78 3.86 13.46
N PHE A 171 -20.69 2.92 13.32
CA PHE A 171 -20.73 1.65 14.07
C PHE A 171 -19.81 0.55 13.51
N ILE A 172 -19.04 0.82 12.45
CA ILE A 172 -18.14 -0.18 11.84
C ILE A 172 -16.81 -0.28 12.59
N VAL A 173 -16.59 -1.42 13.24
CA VAL A 173 -15.35 -1.74 13.95
C VAL A 173 -14.52 -2.76 13.15
N PRO A 174 -13.38 -2.38 12.55
CA PRO A 174 -12.62 -3.27 11.66
C PRO A 174 -12.14 -4.53 12.37
N ILE A 175 -12.21 -5.67 11.67
CA ILE A 175 -11.67 -6.93 12.18
C ILE A 175 -10.15 -6.82 12.22
N LYS A 176 -9.57 -7.06 13.41
CA LYS A 176 -8.11 -7.04 13.59
C LYS A 176 -7.47 -8.11 12.72
N LYS A 177 -6.46 -7.70 11.95
CA LYS A 177 -5.66 -8.62 11.16
C LYS A 177 -4.79 -9.44 12.10
N LYS A 178 -4.79 -10.77 11.96
CA LYS A 178 -3.77 -11.61 12.60
C LYS A 178 -2.42 -11.28 11.97
N ILE A 179 -1.50 -10.75 12.76
CA ILE A 179 -0.11 -10.57 12.34
C ILE A 179 0.51 -11.96 12.33
N LYS A 180 0.92 -12.43 11.14
CA LYS A 180 1.71 -13.65 11.01
C LYS A 180 3.18 -13.27 10.92
N LYS A 181 4.06 -14.11 11.48
CA LYS A 181 5.50 -14.01 11.21
C LYS A 181 5.71 -14.00 9.70
N PRO A 182 6.60 -13.13 9.18
CA PRO A 182 6.89 -13.11 7.76
C PRO A 182 7.52 -14.43 7.35
N GLU A 183 6.84 -15.17 6.48
CA GLU A 183 7.43 -16.35 5.81
C GLU A 183 8.56 -15.86 4.90
N ILE A 184 9.81 -16.12 5.29
CA ILE A 184 11.01 -15.86 4.50
C ILE A 184 11.33 -17.04 3.58
N ILE A 185 12.31 -16.85 2.70
CA ILE A 185 12.94 -17.92 1.92
C ILE A 185 14.07 -18.50 2.76
N GLU A 186 14.04 -19.82 2.97
CA GLU A 186 15.10 -20.54 3.68
C GLU A 186 16.43 -20.46 2.92
N LYS A 187 17.54 -20.58 3.64
CA LYS A 187 18.89 -20.42 3.05
C LYS A 187 19.13 -21.45 1.93
N ASP A 188 18.86 -22.72 2.20
CA ASP A 188 19.11 -23.81 1.25
C ASP A 188 18.24 -23.66 -0.01
N ASP A 189 16.96 -23.34 0.17
CA ASP A 189 16.04 -23.09 -0.96
C ASP A 189 16.50 -21.89 -1.80
N LEU A 190 17.05 -20.86 -1.18
CA LEU A 190 17.58 -19.69 -1.87
C LEU A 190 18.83 -20.03 -2.67
N GLU A 191 19.73 -20.85 -2.12
CA GLU A 191 20.93 -21.33 -2.82
C GLU A 191 20.55 -22.17 -4.05
N ILE A 192 19.59 -23.08 -3.91
CA ILE A 192 19.06 -23.88 -5.02
C ILE A 192 18.49 -22.99 -6.12
N ILE A 193 17.70 -21.97 -5.76
CA ILE A 193 17.11 -21.05 -6.74
C ILE A 193 18.19 -20.23 -7.46
N LEU A 194 19.17 -19.69 -6.72
CA LEU A 194 20.24 -18.88 -7.30
C LEU A 194 21.17 -19.70 -8.20
N ASP A 195 21.53 -20.92 -7.79
CA ASP A 195 22.37 -21.83 -8.58
C ASP A 195 21.69 -22.19 -9.92
N HIS A 196 20.39 -22.52 -9.87
CA HIS A 196 19.64 -22.81 -11.10
C HIS A 196 19.57 -21.60 -12.03
N LEU A 197 19.36 -20.41 -11.49
CA LEU A 197 19.31 -19.18 -12.28
C LEU A 197 20.67 -18.82 -12.88
N ALA A 198 21.75 -19.03 -12.14
CA ALA A 198 23.12 -18.79 -12.60
C ALA A 198 23.49 -19.71 -13.78
N LYS A 199 23.04 -20.97 -13.71
CA LYS A 199 23.22 -21.97 -14.78
C LYS A 199 22.21 -21.82 -15.94
N SER A 200 21.20 -20.96 -15.78
CA SER A 200 20.22 -20.73 -16.84
C SER A 200 20.80 -19.86 -17.96
N GLY A 201 20.33 -20.07 -19.20
CA GLY A 201 20.75 -19.26 -20.35
C GLY A 201 20.33 -17.78 -20.30
N ASN A 202 19.61 -17.34 -19.26
CA ASN A 202 19.13 -15.96 -19.12
C ASN A 202 19.66 -15.31 -17.83
N LYS A 203 20.87 -14.75 -17.92
CA LYS A 203 21.55 -14.08 -16.79
C LYS A 203 20.75 -12.94 -16.17
N MET A 204 19.89 -12.25 -16.93
CA MET A 204 19.06 -11.16 -16.40
C MET A 204 18.08 -11.65 -15.32
N GLN A 205 17.64 -12.91 -15.40
CA GLN A 205 16.78 -13.51 -14.37
C GLN A 205 17.54 -13.67 -13.06
N TYR A 206 18.76 -14.19 -13.12
CA TYR A 206 19.67 -14.28 -11.97
C TYR A 206 19.92 -12.91 -11.35
N TYR A 207 20.28 -11.93 -12.18
CA TYR A 207 20.59 -10.58 -11.72
C TYR A 207 19.41 -9.88 -11.03
N LEU A 208 18.19 -10.02 -11.56
CA LEU A 208 17.00 -9.45 -10.91
C LEU A 208 16.76 -10.06 -9.52
N ILE A 209 16.87 -11.38 -9.38
CA ILE A 209 16.63 -12.06 -8.09
C ILE A 209 17.73 -11.71 -7.09
N LYS A 210 19.00 -11.71 -7.52
CA LYS A 210 20.13 -11.31 -6.68
C LYS A 210 20.01 -9.85 -6.24
N PHE A 211 19.67 -8.93 -7.14
CA PHE A 211 19.46 -7.52 -6.81
C PHE A 211 18.35 -7.33 -5.77
N LEU A 212 17.21 -8.00 -5.94
CA LEU A 212 16.10 -7.91 -4.98
C LEU A 212 16.47 -8.46 -3.59
N LEU A 213 17.33 -9.48 -3.53
CA LEU A 213 17.83 -10.06 -2.29
C LEU A 213 18.84 -9.12 -1.60
N LEU A 214 19.77 -8.54 -2.34
CA LEU A 214 20.82 -7.66 -1.79
C LEU A 214 20.31 -6.28 -1.35
N THR A 215 19.24 -5.80 -1.98
CA THR A 215 18.72 -4.44 -1.73
C THR A 215 17.41 -4.42 -0.96
N GLY A 216 16.69 -5.55 -0.94
CA GLY A 216 15.33 -5.61 -0.42
C GLY A 216 14.35 -4.72 -1.18
N PHE A 217 14.64 -4.26 -2.40
CA PHE A 217 13.74 -3.36 -3.14
C PHE A 217 12.36 -4.00 -3.36
N ARG A 218 11.31 -3.16 -3.44
CA ARG A 218 10.02 -3.65 -3.95
C ARG A 218 10.22 -4.01 -5.41
N LYS A 219 9.64 -5.14 -5.86
CA LYS A 219 9.74 -5.57 -7.26
C LYS A 219 9.42 -4.47 -8.26
N SER A 220 8.37 -3.67 -8.03
CA SER A 220 8.02 -2.56 -8.93
C SER A 220 9.11 -1.49 -8.96
N THR A 221 9.69 -1.15 -7.82
CA THR A 221 10.79 -0.17 -7.73
C THR A 221 12.03 -0.67 -8.46
N ALA A 222 12.35 -1.96 -8.37
CA ALA A 222 13.45 -2.55 -9.14
C ALA A 222 13.17 -2.52 -10.64
N LEU A 223 11.94 -2.87 -11.07
CA LEU A 223 11.55 -2.86 -12.48
C LEU A 223 11.46 -1.46 -13.09
N ASP A 224 11.16 -0.45 -12.29
CA ASP A 224 11.09 0.95 -12.71
C ASP A 224 12.46 1.67 -12.59
N LEU A 225 13.53 0.95 -12.18
CA LEU A 225 14.85 1.52 -11.96
C LEU A 225 15.56 1.81 -13.29
N LYS A 226 16.08 3.04 -13.43
CA LYS A 226 16.80 3.50 -14.62
C LYS A 226 18.29 3.68 -14.34
N TRP A 227 19.12 3.57 -15.37
CA TRP A 227 20.57 3.79 -15.21
C TRP A 227 20.90 5.19 -14.69
N LYS A 228 20.15 6.21 -15.11
CA LYS A 228 20.29 7.59 -14.60
C LYS A 228 20.00 7.75 -13.10
N ASN A 229 19.39 6.74 -12.47
CA ASN A 229 19.12 6.73 -11.03
C ASN A 229 20.27 6.12 -10.22
N ILE A 230 21.35 5.67 -10.86
CA ILE A 230 22.49 5.04 -10.21
C ILE A 230 23.67 6.01 -10.30
N ASP A 231 24.10 6.52 -9.15
CA ASP A 231 25.30 7.34 -9.02
C ASP A 231 26.44 6.48 -8.49
N PHE A 232 27.24 5.95 -9.42
CA PHE A 232 28.41 5.14 -9.09
C PHE A 232 29.54 5.93 -8.41
N ARG A 233 29.56 7.26 -8.58
CA ARG A 233 30.58 8.13 -7.97
C ARG A 233 30.27 8.33 -6.49
N ASN A 234 29.02 8.68 -6.19
CA ASN A 234 28.54 8.91 -4.83
C ASN A 234 28.03 7.63 -4.14
N LYS A 235 28.17 6.46 -4.79
CA LYS A 235 27.77 5.14 -4.29
C LYS A 235 26.32 5.10 -3.80
N VAL A 236 25.38 5.59 -4.61
CA VAL A 236 23.96 5.64 -4.22
C VAL A 236 23.02 5.32 -5.37
N ILE A 237 21.90 4.64 -5.06
CA ILE A 237 20.73 4.50 -5.93
C ILE A 237 19.65 5.47 -5.47
N ILE A 238 19.12 6.26 -6.41
CA ILE A 238 18.08 7.25 -6.18
C ILE A 238 16.77 6.74 -6.77
N ALA A 239 15.95 6.08 -5.96
CA ALA A 239 14.67 5.55 -6.41
C ALA A 239 13.53 6.54 -6.12
N ASN A 240 12.80 6.93 -7.18
CA ASN A 240 11.66 7.82 -7.04
C ASN A 240 10.45 7.10 -6.47
N ASN A 241 9.94 7.58 -5.33
CA ASN A 241 8.67 7.10 -4.80
C ASN A 241 7.56 8.11 -5.12
N VAL A 242 6.95 7.96 -6.30
CA VAL A 242 5.85 8.81 -6.80
C VAL A 242 4.67 8.87 -5.81
N LYS A 243 4.48 7.85 -4.96
CA LYS A 243 3.41 7.85 -3.95
C LYS A 243 3.72 8.67 -2.70
N LYS A 244 4.97 9.06 -2.48
CA LYS A 244 5.43 9.67 -1.23
C LYS A 244 6.05 11.06 -1.43
N GLU A 245 6.09 11.57 -2.66
CA GLU A 245 6.70 12.87 -3.00
C GLU A 245 8.11 13.03 -2.37
N ARG A 246 8.86 11.92 -2.30
CA ARG A 246 10.20 11.88 -1.72
C ARG A 246 11.08 10.93 -2.50
N GLU A 247 12.36 11.27 -2.53
CA GLU A 247 13.40 10.38 -3.00
C GLU A 247 13.74 9.34 -1.92
N PHE A 248 14.02 8.13 -2.36
CA PHE A 248 14.58 7.08 -1.52
C PHE A 248 16.01 6.82 -1.98
N LEU A 249 16.97 7.03 -1.07
CA LEU A 249 18.38 6.78 -1.30
C LEU A 249 18.76 5.42 -0.72
N PHE A 250 19.40 4.59 -1.54
CA PHE A 250 19.95 3.31 -1.11
C PHE A 250 21.47 3.30 -1.34
N PRO A 251 22.29 3.07 -0.30
CA PRO A 251 23.74 3.03 -0.45
C PRO A 251 24.18 1.82 -1.28
N LEU A 252 25.09 2.03 -2.22
CA LEU A 252 25.70 0.95 -3.00
C LEU A 252 26.78 0.28 -2.17
N THR A 253 26.54 -0.97 -1.80
CA THR A 253 27.62 -1.86 -1.36
C THR A 253 28.47 -2.27 -2.57
N THR A 254 29.71 -2.69 -2.33
CA THR A 254 30.60 -3.23 -3.37
C THR A 254 29.93 -4.33 -4.17
N GLU A 255 29.20 -5.23 -3.50
CA GLU A 255 28.51 -6.33 -4.18
C GLU A 255 27.37 -5.85 -5.10
N VAL A 256 26.55 -4.89 -4.64
CA VAL A 256 25.47 -4.34 -5.47
C VAL A 256 26.03 -3.56 -6.65
N GLU A 257 27.10 -2.81 -6.46
CA GLU A 257 27.77 -2.08 -7.54
C GLU A 257 28.34 -3.05 -8.59
N ASN A 258 29.07 -4.08 -8.18
CA ASN A 258 29.61 -5.09 -9.09
C ASN A 258 28.49 -5.76 -9.89
N LEU A 259 27.40 -6.14 -9.22
CA LEU A 259 26.22 -6.69 -9.87
C LEU A 259 25.64 -5.73 -10.93
N LEU A 260 25.51 -4.44 -10.60
CA LEU A 260 25.01 -3.44 -11.55
C LEU A 260 25.94 -3.25 -12.75
N ARG A 261 27.26 -3.30 -12.54
CA ARG A 261 28.24 -3.25 -13.63
C ARG A 261 28.16 -4.48 -14.54
N GLU A 262 28.00 -5.67 -13.98
CA GLU A 262 27.73 -6.89 -14.76
C GLU A 262 26.42 -6.80 -15.55
N ILE A 263 25.36 -6.24 -14.96
CA ILE A 263 24.11 -6.01 -15.68
C ILE A 263 24.34 -5.04 -16.85
N GLN A 264 25.16 -4.00 -16.67
CA GLN A 264 25.44 -3.01 -17.71
C GLN A 264 26.18 -3.61 -18.91
N THR A 265 27.03 -4.62 -18.71
CA THR A 265 27.72 -5.30 -19.82
C THR A 265 26.81 -6.26 -20.60
N VAL A 266 25.82 -6.84 -19.94
CA VAL A 266 24.88 -7.80 -20.56
C VAL A 266 23.63 -7.10 -21.13
N SER A 267 23.22 -5.98 -20.55
CA SER A 267 22.03 -5.25 -20.96
C SER A 267 22.28 -4.45 -22.23
N LYS A 268 21.43 -4.66 -23.25
CA LYS A 268 21.39 -3.82 -24.46
C LYS A 268 20.57 -2.54 -24.26
N ASN A 269 19.94 -2.35 -23.09
CA ASN A 269 19.08 -1.21 -22.80
C ASN A 269 19.83 -0.13 -22.01
N LEU A 270 19.92 1.06 -22.60
CA LEU A 270 20.63 2.22 -22.04
C LEU A 270 19.80 3.03 -21.05
N HIS A 271 18.51 2.75 -20.92
CA HIS A 271 17.59 3.52 -20.09
C HIS A 271 17.17 2.76 -18.82
N ASP A 272 16.59 1.56 -18.97
CA ASP A 272 16.12 0.75 -17.85
C ASP A 272 17.15 -0.30 -17.44
N VAL A 273 17.36 -0.47 -16.13
CA VAL A 273 18.29 -1.48 -15.58
C VAL A 273 17.74 -2.89 -15.82
N PHE A 274 16.42 -3.07 -15.65
CA PHE A 274 15.75 -4.36 -15.79
C PHE A 274 14.64 -4.30 -16.84
N THR A 275 14.77 -5.07 -17.91
CA THR A 275 13.83 -5.07 -19.05
C THR A 275 12.79 -6.19 -18.96
N PHE A 276 12.13 -6.33 -17.80
CA PHE A 276 11.07 -7.33 -17.61
C PHE A 276 9.68 -6.71 -17.74
N SER A 277 8.86 -7.31 -18.62
CA SER A 277 7.41 -7.05 -18.60
C SER A 277 6.75 -7.67 -17.35
N LYS A 278 5.49 -7.31 -17.08
CA LYS A 278 4.68 -7.93 -16.02
C LYS A 278 4.52 -9.44 -16.20
N ASP A 279 4.52 -9.92 -17.44
CA ASP A 279 4.51 -11.35 -17.75
C ASP A 279 5.91 -11.96 -17.72
N GLY A 280 6.94 -11.18 -18.05
CA GLY A 280 8.34 -11.58 -17.97
C GLY A 280 8.71 -12.12 -16.60
N ILE A 281 8.28 -11.48 -15.51
CA ILE A 281 8.55 -11.91 -14.13
C ILE A 281 7.91 -13.26 -13.74
N LYS A 282 7.02 -13.82 -14.57
CA LYS A 282 6.46 -15.17 -14.34
C LYS A 282 7.52 -16.26 -14.49
N PHE A 283 8.73 -15.96 -15.01
CA PHE A 283 9.86 -16.89 -14.99
C PHE A 283 10.11 -17.45 -13.58
N TYR A 284 10.00 -16.60 -12.54
CA TYR A 284 10.27 -17.01 -11.17
C TYR A 284 9.29 -18.07 -10.66
N TRP A 285 8.03 -18.01 -11.11
CA TRP A 285 7.05 -19.06 -10.84
C TRP A 285 7.35 -20.32 -11.64
N ARG A 286 7.62 -20.20 -12.95
CA ARG A 286 7.95 -21.35 -13.82
C ARG A 286 9.17 -22.12 -13.33
N LEU A 287 10.20 -21.41 -12.86
CA LEU A 287 11.39 -21.99 -12.25
C LEU A 287 11.01 -22.84 -11.03
N GLN A 288 10.26 -22.26 -10.10
CA GLN A 288 9.92 -22.95 -8.87
C GLN A 288 8.97 -24.13 -9.12
N ASP A 289 8.08 -24.04 -10.11
CA ASP A 289 7.25 -25.18 -10.53
C ASP A 289 8.12 -26.35 -10.99
N LYS A 290 9.19 -26.08 -11.74
CA LYS A 290 10.16 -27.08 -12.16
C LYS A 290 10.90 -27.66 -10.96
N LEU A 291 11.42 -26.82 -10.06
CA LEU A 291 12.15 -27.29 -8.87
C LEU A 291 11.28 -28.09 -7.89
N LEU A 292 9.98 -27.77 -7.80
CA LEU A 292 9.01 -28.55 -7.04
C LEU A 292 8.75 -29.93 -7.67
N ALA A 293 8.61 -29.98 -9.00
CA ALA A 293 8.46 -31.26 -9.72
C ALA A 293 9.71 -32.14 -9.56
N GLU A 294 10.90 -31.53 -9.50
CA GLU A 294 12.18 -32.20 -9.21
C GLU A 294 12.38 -32.51 -7.71
N LYS A 295 11.41 -32.20 -6.84
CA LYS A 295 11.50 -32.35 -5.37
C LYS A 295 12.69 -31.63 -4.72
N LYS A 296 13.25 -30.61 -5.38
CA LYS A 296 14.34 -29.76 -4.86
C LYS A 296 13.83 -28.65 -3.96
N LEU A 297 12.57 -28.25 -4.11
CA LEU A 297 11.88 -27.32 -3.21
C LEU A 297 10.68 -28.00 -2.58
N SER A 298 10.31 -27.57 -1.37
CA SER A 298 9.12 -28.06 -0.64
C SER A 298 7.89 -27.16 -0.84
N LYS A 299 8.08 -25.89 -1.20
CA LYS A 299 7.01 -24.91 -1.40
C LYS A 299 7.40 -23.82 -2.41
N ARG A 300 6.41 -23.01 -2.80
CA ARG A 300 6.62 -21.82 -3.65
C ARG A 300 6.88 -20.57 -2.81
N TYR A 301 7.73 -19.71 -3.35
CA TYR A 301 8.08 -18.39 -2.86
C TYR A 301 7.64 -17.31 -3.84
N THR A 302 7.12 -16.22 -3.29
CA THR A 302 6.77 -15.01 -4.04
C THR A 302 7.98 -14.08 -4.14
N LEU A 303 8.05 -13.25 -5.19
CA LEU A 303 9.07 -12.21 -5.30
C LEU A 303 9.10 -11.25 -4.09
N HIS A 304 7.97 -11.08 -3.39
CA HIS A 304 7.94 -10.24 -2.21
C HIS A 304 8.67 -10.88 -1.02
N GLN A 305 8.79 -12.21 -0.99
CA GLN A 305 9.53 -12.91 0.06
C GLN A 305 11.03 -12.67 -0.01
N LEU A 306 11.61 -12.40 -1.18
CA LEU A 306 13.02 -11.97 -1.29
C LEU A 306 13.31 -10.74 -0.41
N ARG A 307 12.41 -9.76 -0.49
CA ARG A 307 12.47 -8.55 0.35
C ARG A 307 12.23 -8.86 1.83
N LYS A 308 11.34 -9.81 2.15
CA LYS A 308 11.13 -10.23 3.53
C LYS A 308 12.40 -10.87 4.09
N THR A 309 13.03 -11.76 3.31
CA THR A 309 14.31 -12.37 3.64
C THR A 309 15.38 -11.31 3.88
N PHE A 310 15.52 -10.31 3.00
CA PHE A 310 16.44 -9.19 3.23
C PHE A 310 16.19 -8.50 4.57
N ILE A 311 14.95 -8.06 4.83
CA ILE A 311 14.59 -7.33 6.06
C ILE A 311 14.88 -8.18 7.30
N THR A 312 14.46 -9.46 7.29
CA THR A 312 14.68 -10.36 8.42
C THR A 312 16.17 -10.59 8.67
N ARG A 313 16.96 -10.89 7.62
CA ARG A 313 18.41 -11.09 7.77
C ARG A 313 19.12 -9.85 8.30
N MET A 314 18.79 -8.66 7.81
CA MET A 314 19.39 -7.41 8.34
C MET A 314 19.11 -7.22 9.85
N LEU A 315 17.91 -7.58 10.32
CA LEU A 315 17.57 -7.53 11.75
C LEU A 315 18.29 -8.62 12.55
N GLU A 316 18.40 -9.84 11.98
CA GLU A 316 19.14 -10.96 12.57
C GLU A 316 20.64 -10.65 12.72
N GLU A 317 21.22 -9.93 11.77
CA GLU A 317 22.60 -9.41 11.81
C GLU A 317 22.77 -8.18 12.73
N GLY A 318 21.70 -7.70 13.38
CA GLY A 318 21.79 -6.63 14.39
C GLY A 318 21.73 -5.22 13.85
N ILE A 319 21.41 -5.04 12.57
CA ILE A 319 21.19 -3.71 12.02
C ILE A 319 19.96 -3.11 12.70
N SER A 320 20.12 -1.89 13.21
CA SER A 320 19.06 -1.19 13.93
C SER A 320 17.77 -1.14 13.11
N ILE A 321 16.64 -1.32 13.78
CA ILE A 321 15.33 -1.32 13.12
C ILE A 321 15.04 -0.01 12.37
N HIS A 322 15.63 1.10 12.82
CA HIS A 322 15.56 2.41 12.16
C HIS A 322 16.28 2.37 10.80
N ASN A 323 17.48 1.79 10.75
CA ASN A 323 18.25 1.63 9.52
C ASN A 323 17.56 0.65 8.58
N VAL A 324 17.06 -0.49 9.07
CA VAL A 324 16.31 -1.45 8.25
C VAL A 324 15.02 -0.83 7.70
N LYS A 325 14.30 -0.03 8.49
CA LYS A 325 13.13 0.74 8.02
C LYS A 325 13.52 1.70 6.89
N ALA A 326 14.67 2.39 7.02
CA ALA A 326 15.19 3.30 6.01
C ALA A 326 15.54 2.55 4.72
N LEU A 327 16.35 1.49 4.80
CA LEU A 327 16.76 0.64 3.65
C LEU A 327 15.55 -0.03 2.97
N ALA A 328 14.54 -0.41 3.74
CA ALA A 328 13.32 -0.95 3.19
C ALA A 328 12.43 0.14 2.56
N ASP A 329 12.64 1.43 2.80
CA ASP A 329 11.67 2.48 2.44
C ASP A 329 10.26 2.18 3.02
N HIS A 330 10.20 1.84 4.30
CA HIS A 330 8.95 1.70 5.05
C HIS A 330 8.47 3.05 5.59
N ARG A 331 7.17 3.36 5.40
CA ARG A 331 6.57 4.59 5.95
C ARG A 331 6.41 4.50 7.47
N SER A 332 5.87 3.37 7.94
CA SER A 332 5.65 3.11 9.36
C SER A 332 6.69 2.13 9.89
N ILE A 333 7.27 2.45 11.05
CA ILE A 333 8.15 1.55 11.80
C ILE A 333 7.43 0.25 12.18
N THR A 334 6.12 0.31 12.44
CA THR A 334 5.27 -0.87 12.72
C THR A 334 5.36 -1.91 11.61
N THR A 335 5.56 -1.49 10.35
CA THR A 335 5.75 -2.44 9.25
C THR A 335 7.03 -3.23 9.39
N THR A 336 8.12 -2.60 9.86
CA THR A 336 9.39 -3.27 10.15
C THR A 336 9.33 -4.08 11.44
N LEU A 337 8.64 -3.57 12.48
CA LEU A 337 8.46 -4.28 13.75
C LEU A 337 7.78 -5.64 13.59
N ASN A 338 6.87 -5.78 12.61
CA ASN A 338 6.25 -7.07 12.30
C ASN A 338 7.27 -8.16 11.90
N TYR A 339 8.50 -7.80 11.55
CA TYR A 339 9.59 -8.74 11.24
C TYR A 339 10.42 -9.10 12.48
N TYR A 340 10.40 -8.25 13.51
CA TYR A 340 11.20 -8.38 14.74
C TYR A 340 10.55 -9.30 15.79
N THR A 341 9.45 -9.98 15.48
CA THR A 341 8.58 -10.69 16.45
C THR A 341 9.17 -11.96 17.08
N ALA A 342 10.48 -12.07 17.20
CA ALA A 342 11.12 -12.99 18.14
C ALA A 342 12.28 -12.24 18.78
N LEU A 343 12.10 -11.79 20.02
CA LEU A 343 13.23 -11.39 20.85
C LEU A 343 14.14 -12.62 20.96
N ASN A 344 15.34 -12.54 20.40
CA ASN A 344 16.35 -13.55 20.62
C ASN A 344 17.02 -13.23 21.96
N ILE A 345 16.62 -13.95 23.01
CA ILE A 345 17.13 -13.75 24.38
C ILE A 345 18.66 -13.86 24.44
N ASN A 346 19.27 -14.74 23.63
CA ASN A 346 20.72 -14.89 23.60
C ASN A 346 21.40 -13.65 23.01
N LYS A 347 20.81 -13.07 21.96
CA LYS A 347 21.30 -11.82 21.38
C LYS A 347 21.16 -10.63 22.33
N LEU A 348 20.05 -10.55 23.07
CA LEU A 348 19.88 -9.53 24.11
C LEU A 348 20.92 -9.69 25.23
N ARG A 349 21.30 -10.93 25.57
CA ARG A 349 22.36 -11.20 26.54
C ARG A 349 23.71 -10.68 26.03
N GLU A 350 24.09 -11.01 24.80
CA GLU A 350 25.31 -10.49 24.17
C GLU A 350 25.32 -8.96 24.09
N GLU A 351 24.20 -8.34 23.70
CA GLU A 351 24.07 -6.89 23.66
C GLU A 351 24.24 -6.27 25.06
N LEU A 352 23.67 -6.89 26.11
CA LEU A 352 23.83 -6.43 27.50
C LEU A 352 25.25 -6.61 28.04
N GLU A 353 25.93 -7.71 27.68
CA GLU A 353 27.34 -7.95 28.07
C GLU A 353 28.29 -6.91 27.46
N ASN A 354 27.95 -6.38 26.28
CA ASN A 354 28.73 -5.34 25.61
C ASN A 354 28.44 -3.91 26.11
N VAL A 355 27.40 -3.71 26.94
CA VAL A 355 27.09 -2.41 27.53
C VAL A 355 27.90 -2.23 28.81
N LYS A 356 29.00 -1.47 28.72
CA LYS A 356 29.72 -0.99 29.90
C LYS A 356 28.95 0.17 30.53
N ILE A 357 28.12 -0.15 31.54
CA ILE A 357 27.39 0.86 32.34
C ILE A 357 28.34 1.60 33.30
N PHE A 358 29.41 0.92 33.72
CA PHE A 358 30.45 1.46 34.56
C PHE A 358 31.79 1.23 33.85
N ASP A 359 32.61 2.27 33.78
CA ASP A 359 34.04 2.07 33.47
C ASP A 359 34.61 1.25 34.64
N SER A 360 35.06 0.02 34.37
CA SER A 360 35.79 -0.74 35.38
C SER A 360 36.94 0.14 35.90
N PRO A 361 37.09 0.31 37.22
CA PRO A 361 38.24 1.02 37.75
C PRO A 361 39.49 0.33 37.23
N ALA A 362 40.35 1.10 36.57
CA ALA A 362 41.66 0.63 36.12
C ALA A 362 42.36 -0.02 37.33
N SER A 363 42.63 -1.31 37.21
CA SER A 363 43.37 -2.10 38.21
C SER A 363 44.86 -1.97 37.97
#